data_AF-A0A3A8INU3-F1
#
_entry.id   AF-A0A3A8INU3-F1
#
_cell.length_a   1.000
_cell.length_b   1.000
_cell.length_c   1.000
_cell.angle_alpha   90.00
_cell.angle_beta   90.00
_cell.angle_gamma   90.00
#
_symmetry.space_group_name_H-M   'P 1'
#
loop_
_entity.id
_entity.type
_entity.pdbx_description
1 polymer ?
#
loop_
_entity_poly.entity_id
_entity_poly.type
_entity_poly.pdbx_seq_one_letter_code
_entity_poly.pdbx_strand_id
1 'polypeptide(L)'
;MAALLRRLKDEDSFERETFGELDLQGIDLSGKEFYRCTFEDCQLQEVRWKDSLLEACGFRGSNLTRANFNAIRLRDVRFEGSKLMGIDWTGVSANPEVNFEECGLPYSSFVGLSLRQTSFVRCVAREANFFDTDLTDADFTGADLTGSNFRGCTLTRTDFSGATGLLLDPARNKMKDTRIPNETAMSLAHSLGMLVEGYHAKPTGRGGAKKTGTKR
;
A
#
# COMPACT_ATOMS: atom_id res chain seq x y z
N MET A 1 -8.60 21.24 21.82
CA MET A 1 -9.34 20.03 21.38
C MET A 1 -10.83 20.29 21.12
N ALA A 2 -11.64 20.71 22.11
CA ALA A 2 -13.10 20.87 21.92
C ALA A 2 -13.51 21.90 20.84
N ALA A 3 -12.80 23.03 20.73
CA ALA A 3 -13.06 24.03 19.69
C ALA A 3 -12.80 23.48 18.28
N LEU A 4 -11.69 22.75 18.08
CA LEU A 4 -11.35 22.16 16.79
C LEU A 4 -12.32 21.06 16.36
N LEU A 5 -12.75 20.22 17.31
CA LEU A 5 -13.79 19.21 17.05
C LEU A 5 -15.14 19.84 16.67
N ARG A 6 -15.47 21.02 17.20
CA ARG A 6 -16.65 21.78 16.78
C ARG A 6 -16.47 22.30 15.35
N ARG A 7 -15.30 22.89 15.03
CA ARG A 7 -14.98 23.34 13.66
C ARG A 7 -15.07 22.20 12.65
N LEU A 8 -14.48 21.04 12.95
CA LEU A 8 -14.58 19.84 12.10
C LEU A 8 -16.02 19.39 11.86
N LYS A 9 -16.97 19.70 12.76
CA LYS A 9 -18.39 19.41 12.54
C LYS A 9 -19.07 20.48 11.70
N ASP A 10 -18.82 21.74 12.02
CA ASP A 10 -19.61 22.87 11.52
C ASP A 10 -19.05 23.49 10.22
N GLU A 11 -17.76 23.31 9.93
CA GLU A 11 -17.10 23.84 8.74
C GLU A 11 -16.91 22.76 7.67
N ASP A 12 -17.09 23.14 6.41
CA ASP A 12 -16.96 22.25 5.26
C ASP A 12 -15.57 22.27 4.63
N SER A 13 -14.76 23.30 4.89
CA SER A 13 -13.45 23.49 4.26
C SER A 13 -12.38 23.95 5.24
N PHE A 14 -11.18 23.41 5.11
CA PHE A 14 -10.00 23.77 5.91
C PHE A 14 -8.83 24.06 4.97
N GLU A 15 -8.07 25.13 5.24
CA GLU A 15 -6.92 25.53 4.43
C GLU A 15 -5.69 25.85 5.30
N ARG A 16 -4.53 25.25 4.96
CA ARG A 16 -3.23 25.49 5.61
C ARG A 16 -3.24 25.25 7.13
N GLU A 17 -4.02 24.28 7.57
CA GLU A 17 -4.12 23.93 8.99
C GLU A 17 -3.29 22.70 9.35
N THR A 18 -2.73 22.71 10.57
CA THR A 18 -2.09 21.53 11.17
C THR A 18 -3.00 20.97 12.27
N PHE A 19 -3.35 19.70 12.12
CA PHE A 19 -4.09 18.89 13.07
C PHE A 19 -3.10 17.95 13.75
N GLY A 20 -2.68 18.28 14.98
CA GLY A 20 -1.67 17.52 15.73
C GLY A 20 -2.28 16.75 16.91
N GLU A 21 -1.86 15.49 17.08
CA GLU A 21 -2.13 14.66 18.26
C GLU A 21 -3.62 14.53 18.60
N LEU A 22 -4.49 14.54 17.58
CA LEU A 22 -5.93 14.46 17.78
C LEU A 22 -6.42 13.01 17.81
N ASP A 23 -7.36 12.75 18.72
CA ASP A 23 -8.20 11.57 18.64
C ASP A 23 -9.47 11.87 17.82
N LEU A 24 -9.49 11.31 16.62
CA LEU A 24 -10.54 11.45 15.61
C LEU A 24 -11.03 10.06 15.17
N GLN A 25 -10.91 9.04 16.01
CA GLN A 25 -11.35 7.68 15.67
C GLN A 25 -12.85 7.66 15.32
N GLY A 26 -13.17 7.08 14.17
CA GLY A 26 -14.54 6.89 13.68
C GLY A 26 -15.28 8.17 13.30
N ILE A 27 -14.63 9.34 13.31
CA ILE A 27 -15.28 10.60 12.97
C ILE A 27 -15.77 10.60 11.50
N ASP A 28 -16.86 11.31 11.26
CA ASP A 28 -17.36 11.55 9.91
C ASP A 28 -16.82 12.88 9.37
N LEU A 29 -15.99 12.81 8.35
CA LEU A 29 -15.48 13.96 7.58
C LEU A 29 -15.98 13.93 6.14
N SER A 30 -17.08 13.21 5.88
CA SER A 30 -17.65 13.09 4.54
C SER A 30 -18.07 14.46 3.98
N GLY A 31 -17.82 14.69 2.69
CA GLY A 31 -18.15 15.91 1.97
C GLY A 31 -17.26 17.12 2.27
N LYS A 32 -16.24 16.96 3.13
CA LYS A 32 -15.35 18.06 3.52
C LYS A 32 -14.18 18.24 2.57
N GLU A 33 -13.63 19.44 2.53
CA GLU A 33 -12.48 19.80 1.71
C GLU A 33 -11.30 20.24 2.56
N PHE A 34 -10.12 19.70 2.29
CA PHE A 34 -8.89 20.08 2.97
C PHE A 34 -7.85 20.46 1.92
N TYR A 35 -7.27 21.65 2.09
CA TYR A 35 -6.30 22.23 1.18
C TYR A 35 -5.02 22.55 1.95
N ARG A 36 -3.90 21.93 1.58
CA ARG A 36 -2.60 22.19 2.23
C ARG A 36 -2.60 21.94 3.73
N CYS A 37 -3.45 21.03 4.20
CA CYS A 37 -3.54 20.66 5.62
C CYS A 37 -2.58 19.52 5.96
N THR A 38 -2.10 19.49 7.21
CA THR A 38 -1.24 18.42 7.73
C THR A 38 -1.90 17.75 8.94
N PHE A 39 -1.91 16.42 8.98
CA PHE A 39 -2.33 15.62 10.12
C PHE A 39 -1.09 14.95 10.72
N GLU A 40 -0.70 15.34 11.94
CA GLU A 40 0.51 14.88 12.61
C GLU A 40 0.12 14.08 13.86
N ASP A 41 0.55 12.82 13.93
CA ASP A 41 0.33 11.92 15.06
C ASP A 41 -1.15 11.75 15.48
N CYS A 42 -2.07 11.90 14.52
CA CYS A 42 -3.51 11.76 14.74
C CYS A 42 -3.95 10.29 14.79
N GLN A 43 -4.93 10.00 15.66
CA GLN A 43 -5.71 8.76 15.63
C GLN A 43 -6.92 8.96 14.72
N LEU A 44 -6.91 8.31 13.57
CA LEU A 44 -7.88 8.43 12.48
C LEU A 44 -8.44 7.05 12.08
N GLN A 45 -8.39 6.07 12.98
CA GLN A 45 -8.89 4.73 12.71
C GLN A 45 -10.37 4.81 12.35
N GLU A 46 -10.78 4.09 11.30
CA GLU A 46 -12.18 4.02 10.86
C GLU A 46 -12.83 5.39 10.52
N VAL A 47 -12.03 6.44 10.33
CA VAL A 47 -12.51 7.75 9.86
C VAL A 47 -13.20 7.62 8.50
N ARG A 48 -14.25 8.40 8.27
CA ARG A 48 -15.01 8.38 7.02
C ARG A 48 -14.79 9.66 6.22
N TRP A 49 -14.29 9.51 4.99
CA TRP A 49 -13.98 10.62 4.07
C TRP A 49 -14.80 10.57 2.79
N LYS A 50 -16.03 10.07 2.89
CA LYS A 50 -16.83 9.82 1.71
C LYS A 50 -17.11 11.13 0.98
N ASP A 51 -16.93 11.16 -0.33
CA ASP A 51 -17.18 12.35 -1.17
C ASP A 51 -16.33 13.58 -0.81
N SER A 52 -15.28 13.42 0.00
CA SER A 52 -14.37 14.50 0.44
C SER A 52 -13.28 14.80 -0.59
N LEU A 53 -12.61 15.94 -0.42
CA LEU A 53 -11.42 16.32 -1.19
C LEU A 53 -10.22 16.56 -0.26
N LEU A 54 -9.11 15.93 -0.59
CA LEU A 54 -7.79 16.24 -0.03
C LEU A 54 -6.88 16.74 -1.16
N GLU A 55 -6.39 17.96 -1.04
CA GLU A 55 -5.47 18.57 -2.00
C GLU A 55 -4.23 19.13 -1.31
N ALA A 56 -3.05 18.68 -1.75
CA ALA A 56 -1.76 19.05 -1.17
C ALA A 56 -1.65 18.74 0.34
N CYS A 57 -2.28 17.65 0.80
CA CYS A 57 -2.36 17.28 2.21
C CYS A 57 -1.27 16.27 2.63
N GLY A 58 -0.85 16.36 3.89
CA GLY A 58 0.11 15.44 4.49
C GLY A 58 -0.44 14.70 5.71
N PHE A 59 -0.07 13.43 5.86
CA PHE A 59 -0.32 12.63 7.06
C PHE A 59 1.01 12.07 7.57
N ARG A 60 1.42 12.46 8.78
CA ARG A 60 2.69 12.07 9.41
C ARG A 60 2.42 11.32 10.70
N GLY A 61 3.01 10.14 10.87
CA GLY A 61 2.89 9.34 12.10
C GLY A 61 1.45 8.95 12.47
N SER A 62 0.49 9.16 11.57
CA SER A 62 -0.94 9.06 11.88
C SER A 62 -1.44 7.63 11.68
N ASN A 63 -2.50 7.27 12.40
CA ASN A 63 -3.11 5.95 12.31
C ASN A 63 -4.45 6.02 11.60
N LEU A 64 -4.49 5.62 10.32
CA LEU A 64 -5.70 5.56 9.49
C LEU A 64 -6.17 4.12 9.25
N THR A 65 -5.84 3.18 10.15
CA THR A 65 -6.25 1.78 10.03
C THR A 65 -7.76 1.68 9.74
N ARG A 66 -8.13 0.99 8.65
CA ARG A 66 -9.52 0.83 8.18
C ARG A 66 -10.27 2.14 7.90
N ALA A 67 -9.58 3.25 7.63
CA ALA A 67 -10.21 4.47 7.14
C ALA A 67 -11.00 4.19 5.86
N ASN A 68 -12.13 4.87 5.69
CA ASN A 68 -13.00 4.73 4.54
C ASN A 68 -12.76 5.89 3.55
N PHE A 69 -12.17 5.55 2.40
CA PHE A 69 -11.85 6.45 1.29
C PHE A 69 -12.78 6.28 0.08
N ASN A 70 -14.00 5.75 0.28
CA ASN A 70 -14.96 5.61 -0.80
C ASN A 70 -15.30 6.99 -1.40
N ALA A 71 -15.17 7.13 -2.72
CA ALA A 71 -15.45 8.35 -3.47
C ALA A 71 -14.63 9.60 -3.04
N ILE A 72 -13.55 9.42 -2.29
CA ILE A 72 -12.65 10.54 -1.96
C ILE A 72 -11.85 10.95 -3.20
N ARG A 73 -11.60 12.26 -3.33
CA ARG A 73 -10.69 12.82 -4.33
C ARG A 73 -9.35 13.15 -3.66
N LEU A 74 -8.26 12.62 -4.21
CA LEU A 74 -6.90 12.81 -3.70
C LEU A 74 -6.05 13.50 -4.77
N ARG A 75 -5.47 14.65 -4.44
CA ARG A 75 -4.52 15.40 -5.28
C ARG A 75 -3.29 15.77 -4.45
N ASP A 76 -2.09 15.38 -4.89
CA ASP A 76 -0.83 15.57 -4.17
C ASP A 76 -0.94 15.26 -2.66
N VAL A 77 -1.39 14.04 -2.32
CA VAL A 77 -1.53 13.61 -0.92
C VAL A 77 -0.36 12.72 -0.51
N ARG A 78 0.24 12.98 0.64
CA ARG A 78 1.42 12.24 1.13
C ARG A 78 1.16 11.62 2.49
N PHE A 79 1.54 10.36 2.60
CA PHE A 79 1.57 9.62 3.86
C PHE A 79 3.02 9.28 4.21
N GLU A 80 3.43 9.62 5.42
CA GLU A 80 4.78 9.41 5.94
C GLU A 80 4.69 8.74 7.32
N GLY A 81 5.36 7.61 7.50
CA GLY A 81 5.40 6.90 8.79
C GLY A 81 4.02 6.47 9.32
N SER A 82 3.00 6.39 8.46
CA SER A 82 1.60 6.25 8.86
C SER A 82 1.10 4.81 8.79
N LYS A 83 0.11 4.47 9.62
CA LYS A 83 -0.54 3.14 9.62
C LYS A 83 -1.80 3.17 8.76
N LEU A 84 -1.79 2.39 7.69
CA LEU A 84 -2.77 2.38 6.61
C LEU A 84 -3.31 0.96 6.34
N MET A 85 -3.39 0.14 7.40
CA MET A 85 -3.77 -1.28 7.30
C MET A 85 -5.23 -1.45 6.89
N GLY A 86 -5.47 -2.36 5.95
CA GLY A 86 -6.81 -2.84 5.57
C GLY A 86 -7.68 -1.77 4.93
N ILE A 87 -7.08 -0.79 4.25
CA ILE A 87 -7.81 0.25 3.53
C ILE A 87 -8.13 -0.27 2.12
N ASP A 88 -9.39 -0.11 1.72
CA ASP A 88 -9.83 -0.33 0.35
C ASP A 88 -9.71 0.99 -0.44
N TRP A 89 -8.72 1.06 -1.33
CA TRP A 89 -8.48 2.22 -2.19
C TRP A 89 -9.25 2.13 -3.51
N THR A 90 -9.96 1.02 -3.79
CA THR A 90 -10.66 0.86 -5.08
C THR A 90 -11.80 1.84 -5.29
N GLY A 91 -12.28 2.45 -4.19
CA GLY A 91 -13.28 3.51 -4.22
C GLY A 91 -12.75 4.92 -4.49
N VAL A 92 -11.43 5.13 -4.57
CA VAL A 92 -10.86 6.46 -4.90
C VAL A 92 -10.94 6.73 -6.40
N SER A 93 -10.69 7.98 -6.81
CA SER A 93 -10.56 8.32 -8.24
C SER A 93 -9.52 7.44 -8.93
N ALA A 94 -9.75 7.00 -10.17
CA ALA A 94 -8.94 6.00 -10.87
C ALA A 94 -7.42 6.33 -10.96
N ASN A 95 -7.05 7.61 -10.98
CA ASN A 95 -5.67 8.08 -11.08
C ASN A 95 -5.34 8.99 -9.89
N PRO A 96 -5.26 8.45 -8.65
CA PRO A 96 -5.00 9.29 -7.49
C PRO A 96 -3.53 9.74 -7.47
N GLU A 97 -3.29 11.01 -7.14
CA GLU A 97 -1.94 11.52 -6.91
C GLU A 97 -1.60 11.35 -5.42
N VAL A 98 -1.10 10.17 -5.08
CA VAL A 98 -0.77 9.77 -3.71
C VAL A 98 0.66 9.25 -3.62
N ASN A 99 1.29 9.44 -2.46
CA ASN A 99 2.60 8.88 -2.14
C ASN A 99 2.65 8.32 -0.72
N PHE A 100 3.39 7.23 -0.55
CA PHE A 100 3.55 6.51 0.70
C PHE A 100 5.04 6.30 1.00
N GLU A 101 5.51 6.84 2.12
CA GLU A 101 6.88 6.64 2.59
C GLU A 101 6.84 6.08 4.01
N GLU A 102 7.57 4.97 4.24
CA GLU A 102 7.68 4.33 5.56
C GLU A 102 6.33 3.96 6.20
N CYS A 103 5.31 3.69 5.36
CA CYS A 103 3.96 3.41 5.81
C CYS A 103 3.69 1.90 6.01
N GLY A 104 2.78 1.57 6.91
CA GLY A 104 2.23 0.22 7.05
C GLY A 104 0.96 0.05 6.23
N LEU A 105 1.01 -0.70 5.13
CA LEU A 105 -0.07 -0.96 4.18
C LEU A 105 -0.57 -2.43 4.15
N PRO A 106 -0.50 -3.24 5.23
CA PRO A 106 -0.88 -4.64 5.12
C PRO A 106 -2.37 -4.78 4.84
N TYR A 107 -2.73 -5.76 4.02
CA TYR A 107 -4.13 -6.06 3.62
C TYR A 107 -4.84 -4.94 2.85
N SER A 108 -4.12 -3.92 2.37
CA SER A 108 -4.72 -2.83 1.58
C SER A 108 -4.95 -3.25 0.13
N SER A 109 -6.00 -2.70 -0.48
CA SER A 109 -6.43 -3.03 -1.85
C SER A 109 -6.32 -1.82 -2.77
N PHE A 110 -5.56 -1.96 -3.86
CA PHE A 110 -5.33 -0.94 -4.90
C PHE A 110 -5.81 -1.40 -6.29
N VAL A 111 -6.72 -2.38 -6.31
CA VAL A 111 -7.13 -3.09 -7.52
C VAL A 111 -7.60 -2.13 -8.62
N GLY A 112 -7.06 -2.30 -9.82
CA GLY A 112 -7.48 -1.55 -11.01
C GLY A 112 -7.07 -0.07 -11.06
N LEU A 113 -6.37 0.45 -10.05
CA LEU A 113 -5.95 1.85 -10.01
C LEU A 113 -4.79 2.12 -10.97
N SER A 114 -4.69 3.37 -11.44
CA SER A 114 -3.49 3.92 -12.07
C SER A 114 -2.66 4.63 -11.01
N LEU A 115 -1.62 3.95 -10.54
CA LEU A 115 -0.66 4.42 -9.54
C LEU A 115 0.70 4.72 -10.19
N ARG A 116 0.64 5.40 -11.34
CA ARG A 116 1.82 5.80 -12.09
C ARG A 116 2.65 6.77 -11.25
N GLN A 117 3.96 6.56 -11.20
CA GLN A 117 4.90 7.41 -10.45
C GLN A 117 4.63 7.49 -8.93
N THR A 118 3.78 6.61 -8.39
CA THR A 118 3.52 6.56 -6.95
C THR A 118 4.72 5.99 -6.20
N SER A 119 5.10 6.64 -5.11
CA SER A 119 6.08 6.13 -4.14
C SER A 119 5.42 5.21 -3.12
N PHE A 120 6.06 4.07 -2.87
CA PHE A 120 5.81 3.09 -1.80
C PHE A 120 7.10 2.80 -1.03
N VAL A 121 8.03 3.76 -0.99
CA VAL A 121 9.39 3.58 -0.48
C VAL A 121 9.36 3.17 0.98
N ARG A 122 10.11 2.11 1.31
CA ARG A 122 10.25 1.53 2.66
C ARG A 122 8.91 1.19 3.32
N CYS A 123 7.85 0.97 2.54
CA CYS A 123 6.55 0.57 3.08
C CYS A 123 6.48 -0.92 3.43
N VAL A 124 5.64 -1.26 4.40
CA VAL A 124 5.27 -2.65 4.71
C VAL A 124 3.91 -2.95 4.09
N ALA A 125 3.89 -3.48 2.87
CA ALA A 125 2.67 -3.80 2.12
C ALA A 125 2.45 -5.32 2.05
N ARG A 126 2.44 -5.99 3.20
CA ARG A 126 2.23 -7.45 3.26
C ARG A 126 0.79 -7.80 2.91
N GLU A 127 0.61 -8.82 2.07
CA GLU A 127 -0.72 -9.28 1.63
C GLU A 127 -1.57 -8.14 1.00
N ALA A 128 -0.93 -7.10 0.47
CA ALA A 128 -1.62 -6.04 -0.27
C ALA A 128 -2.02 -6.52 -1.67
N ASN A 129 -3.09 -5.95 -2.22
CA ASN A 129 -3.63 -6.37 -3.51
C ASN A 129 -3.46 -5.26 -4.56
N PHE A 130 -2.52 -5.47 -5.49
CA PHE A 130 -2.24 -4.61 -6.63
C PHE A 130 -2.78 -5.21 -7.95
N PHE A 131 -3.77 -6.11 -7.89
CA PHE A 131 -4.33 -6.76 -9.07
C PHE A 131 -4.79 -5.74 -10.13
N ASP A 132 -4.36 -5.93 -11.36
CA ASP A 132 -4.73 -5.09 -12.51
C ASP A 132 -4.37 -3.59 -12.35
N THR A 133 -3.40 -3.28 -11.50
CA THR A 133 -2.91 -1.91 -11.28
C THR A 133 -1.86 -1.51 -12.33
N ASP A 134 -1.89 -0.24 -12.73
CA ASP A 134 -0.84 0.38 -13.52
C ASP A 134 0.17 1.10 -12.61
N LEU A 135 1.36 0.51 -12.49
CA LEU A 135 2.47 0.94 -11.64
C LEU A 135 3.64 1.46 -12.47
N THR A 136 3.38 1.95 -13.70
CA THR A 136 4.42 2.51 -14.55
C THR A 136 5.19 3.60 -13.81
N ASP A 137 6.52 3.52 -13.78
CA ASP A 137 7.41 4.45 -13.06
C ASP A 137 7.20 4.53 -11.53
N ALA A 138 6.47 3.59 -10.91
CA ALA A 138 6.30 3.55 -9.45
C ALA A 138 7.60 3.10 -8.73
N ASP A 139 7.75 3.51 -7.48
CA ASP A 139 8.93 3.22 -6.65
C ASP A 139 8.54 2.40 -5.41
N PHE A 140 9.02 1.16 -5.33
CA PHE A 140 8.85 0.24 -4.19
C PHE A 140 10.19 0.00 -3.47
N THR A 141 11.14 0.92 -3.57
CA THR A 141 12.48 0.75 -3.00
C THR A 141 12.41 0.42 -1.51
N GLY A 142 13.00 -0.72 -1.12
CA GLY A 142 13.03 -1.17 0.27
C GLY A 142 11.69 -1.64 0.85
N ALA A 143 10.64 -1.83 0.05
CA ALA A 143 9.35 -2.27 0.52
C ALA A 143 9.33 -3.76 0.92
N ASP A 144 8.54 -4.12 1.93
CA ASP A 144 8.20 -5.52 2.22
C ASP A 144 6.88 -5.87 1.53
N LEU A 145 6.98 -6.73 0.51
CA LEU A 145 5.91 -7.13 -0.39
C LEU A 145 5.47 -8.57 -0.17
N THR A 146 5.79 -9.15 0.99
CA THR A 146 5.48 -10.55 1.30
C THR A 146 3.98 -10.83 1.14
N GLY A 147 3.65 -11.77 0.25
CA GLY A 147 2.26 -12.16 -0.03
C GLY A 147 1.44 -11.16 -0.84
N SER A 148 2.04 -10.06 -1.31
CA SER A 148 1.34 -9.11 -2.18
C SER A 148 0.98 -9.71 -3.53
N ASN A 149 -0.16 -9.31 -4.07
CA ASN A 149 -0.65 -9.76 -5.37
C ASN A 149 -0.37 -8.73 -6.46
N PHE A 150 0.58 -9.03 -7.34
CA PHE A 150 0.92 -8.24 -8.52
C PHE A 150 0.49 -8.93 -9.83
N ARG A 151 -0.68 -9.57 -9.89
CA ARG A 151 -1.16 -10.19 -11.15
C ARG A 151 -1.86 -9.15 -12.03
N GLY A 152 -1.54 -9.15 -13.33
CA GLY A 152 -2.20 -8.29 -14.31
C GLY A 152 -1.62 -6.88 -14.36
N CYS A 153 -0.51 -6.61 -13.66
CA CYS A 153 -0.01 -5.27 -13.49
C CYS A 153 0.79 -4.79 -14.72
N THR A 154 0.77 -3.47 -14.92
CA THR A 154 1.79 -2.80 -15.74
C THR A 154 2.91 -2.32 -14.82
N LEU A 155 4.08 -2.95 -14.91
CA LEU A 155 5.25 -2.70 -14.06
C LEU A 155 6.38 -2.00 -14.84
N THR A 156 6.04 -1.28 -15.92
CA THR A 156 7.04 -0.70 -16.82
C THR A 156 7.88 0.35 -16.07
N ARG A 157 9.20 0.18 -16.05
CA ARG A 157 10.14 1.04 -15.28
C ARG A 157 9.83 1.16 -13.78
N THR A 158 9.06 0.22 -13.21
CA THR A 158 8.86 0.15 -11.76
C THR A 158 10.17 -0.24 -11.07
N ASP A 159 10.51 0.43 -9.98
CA ASP A 159 11.70 0.13 -9.20
C ASP A 159 11.35 -0.68 -7.94
N PHE A 160 11.81 -1.93 -7.88
CA PHE A 160 11.69 -2.78 -6.69
C PHE A 160 13.04 -2.95 -5.95
N SER A 161 13.99 -2.03 -6.12
CA SER A 161 15.33 -2.13 -5.52
C SER A 161 15.28 -2.33 -4.01
N GLY A 162 15.90 -3.40 -3.51
CA GLY A 162 15.92 -3.70 -2.08
C GLY A 162 14.55 -4.11 -1.51
N ALA A 163 13.50 -4.24 -2.32
CA ALA A 163 12.25 -4.83 -1.87
C ALA A 163 12.45 -6.30 -1.49
N THR A 164 11.63 -6.79 -0.56
CA THR A 164 11.67 -8.18 -0.08
C THR A 164 10.31 -8.84 -0.24
N GLY A 165 10.27 -10.18 -0.29
CA GLY A 165 9.01 -10.93 -0.41
C GLY A 165 8.28 -10.76 -1.76
N LEU A 166 8.90 -10.08 -2.74
CA LEU A 166 8.34 -9.84 -4.05
C LEU A 166 8.28 -11.12 -4.89
N LEU A 167 7.07 -11.50 -5.30
CA LEU A 167 6.79 -12.57 -6.26
C LEU A 167 6.14 -11.98 -7.50
N LEU A 168 6.69 -12.30 -8.67
CA LEU A 168 6.19 -11.83 -9.96
C LEU A 168 6.00 -13.01 -10.92
N ASP A 169 4.94 -12.95 -11.72
CA ASP A 169 4.72 -13.84 -12.86
C ASP A 169 4.88 -13.03 -14.16
N PRO A 170 5.99 -13.19 -14.91
CA PRO A 170 6.21 -12.48 -16.16
C PRO A 170 5.18 -12.75 -17.24
N ALA A 171 4.49 -13.90 -17.21
CA ALA A 171 3.44 -14.20 -18.17
C ALA A 171 2.14 -13.41 -17.88
N ARG A 172 2.01 -12.84 -16.69
CA ARG A 172 0.82 -12.10 -16.24
C ARG A 172 1.04 -10.59 -16.13
N ASN A 173 2.27 -10.10 -16.35
CA ASN A 173 2.64 -8.71 -16.09
C ASN A 173 3.41 -8.09 -17.25
N LYS A 174 3.23 -6.78 -17.48
CA LYS A 174 4.05 -6.01 -18.42
C LYS A 174 5.27 -5.45 -17.68
N MET A 175 6.44 -6.06 -17.88
CA MET A 175 7.63 -5.79 -17.06
C MET A 175 8.80 -5.15 -17.83
N LYS A 176 8.50 -4.31 -18.83
CA LYS A 176 9.56 -3.65 -19.60
C LYS A 176 10.37 -2.73 -18.69
N ASP A 177 11.69 -2.90 -18.67
CA ASP A 177 12.62 -2.09 -17.89
C ASP A 177 12.34 -2.07 -16.36
N THR A 178 11.60 -3.06 -15.85
CA THR A 178 11.35 -3.22 -14.40
C THR A 178 12.65 -3.58 -13.69
N ARG A 179 12.97 -2.89 -12.60
CA ARG A 179 14.11 -3.22 -11.76
C ARG A 179 13.66 -4.13 -10.62
N ILE A 180 14.31 -5.28 -10.46
CA ILE A 180 13.97 -6.28 -9.43
C ILE A 180 15.17 -6.63 -8.55
N PRO A 181 14.95 -7.06 -7.28
CA PRO A 181 15.98 -7.64 -6.44
C PRO A 181 16.56 -8.94 -7.01
N ASN A 182 17.82 -9.24 -6.68
CA ASN A 182 18.45 -10.52 -7.03
C ASN A 182 17.65 -11.71 -6.48
N GLU A 183 17.09 -11.59 -5.27
CA GLU A 183 16.23 -12.61 -4.66
C GLU A 183 15.00 -12.92 -5.52
N THR A 184 14.36 -11.89 -6.07
CA THR A 184 13.21 -12.04 -6.97
C THR A 184 13.60 -12.74 -8.27
N ALA A 185 14.77 -12.44 -8.84
CA ALA A 185 15.27 -13.12 -10.03
C ALA A 185 15.49 -14.63 -9.76
N MET A 186 16.04 -14.98 -8.60
CA MET A 186 16.22 -16.38 -8.17
C MET A 186 14.88 -17.08 -7.92
N SER A 187 13.93 -16.41 -7.25
CA SER A 187 12.57 -16.91 -7.03
C SER A 187 11.85 -17.20 -8.34
N LEU A 188 12.01 -16.32 -9.33
CA LEU A 188 11.43 -16.49 -10.67
C LEU A 188 12.03 -17.70 -11.40
N ALA A 189 13.36 -17.85 -11.40
CA ALA A 189 13.99 -19.01 -12.01
C ALA A 189 13.47 -20.32 -11.37
N HIS A 190 13.36 -20.34 -10.04
CA HIS A 190 12.86 -21.50 -9.32
C HIS A 190 11.37 -21.77 -9.59
N SER A 191 10.52 -20.74 -9.68
CA SER A 191 9.09 -20.90 -9.98
C SER A 191 8.83 -21.45 -11.38
N LEU A 192 9.79 -21.26 -12.29
CA LEU A 192 9.81 -21.86 -13.63
C LEU A 192 10.44 -23.27 -13.68
N GLY A 193 10.82 -23.83 -12.52
CA GLY A 193 11.44 -25.15 -12.43
C GLY A 193 12.92 -25.20 -12.81
N MET A 194 13.58 -24.05 -12.95
CA MET A 194 15.01 -23.98 -13.26
C MET A 194 15.84 -24.22 -11.99
N LEU A 195 16.99 -24.88 -12.17
CA LEU A 195 18.02 -24.99 -11.13
C LEU A 195 19.00 -23.82 -11.32
N VAL A 196 19.22 -23.04 -10.26
CA VAL A 196 20.16 -21.92 -10.27
C VAL A 196 21.46 -22.38 -9.62
N GLU A 197 22.55 -22.41 -10.39
CA GLU A 197 23.87 -22.80 -9.88
C GLU A 197 24.35 -21.82 -8.79
N GLY A 198 25.00 -22.35 -7.74
CA GLY A 198 25.48 -21.55 -6.61
C GLY A 198 24.39 -21.06 -5.65
N TYR A 199 23.11 -21.30 -5.95
CA TYR A 199 22.00 -21.00 -5.06
C TYR A 199 21.48 -22.27 -4.38
N HIS A 200 21.74 -22.40 -3.08
CA HIS A 200 21.18 -23.48 -2.27
C HIS A 200 19.86 -23.03 -1.66
N ALA A 201 18.75 -23.32 -2.34
CA ALA A 201 17.43 -23.13 -1.75
C ALA A 201 17.36 -23.88 -0.41
N LYS A 202 16.93 -23.22 0.67
CA LYS A 202 16.59 -23.93 1.91
C LYS A 202 15.49 -24.94 1.57
N PRO A 203 15.64 -26.23 1.93
CA PRO A 203 14.65 -27.23 1.58
C PRO A 203 13.31 -26.86 2.23
N THR A 204 12.31 -26.55 1.40
CA THR A 204 10.93 -26.42 1.85
C THR A 204 10.44 -27.81 2.22
N GLY A 205 10.50 -28.15 3.50
CA GLY A 205 10.08 -29.44 4.02
C GLY A 205 8.58 -29.68 3.80
N ARG A 206 8.23 -30.43 2.76
CA ARG A 206 7.03 -31.29 2.76
C ARG A 206 7.50 -32.73 2.99
N GLY A 207 7.83 -33.04 4.23
CA GLY A 207 8.06 -34.42 4.68
C GLY A 207 6.73 -35.16 4.72
N GLY A 208 6.43 -35.93 3.66
CA GLY A 208 5.32 -36.88 3.66
C GLY A 208 5.51 -37.90 4.79
N ALA A 209 4.50 -38.03 5.64
CA ALA A 209 4.46 -39.06 6.67
C ALA A 209 4.45 -40.46 6.02
N LYS A 210 5.57 -41.19 6.10
CA LYS A 210 5.59 -42.63 5.86
C LYS A 210 4.84 -43.31 7.00
N LYS A 211 3.63 -43.80 6.73
CA LYS A 211 2.98 -44.83 7.56
C LYS A 211 3.80 -46.11 7.46
N THR A 212 4.59 -46.40 8.49
CA THR A 212 5.13 -47.75 8.70
C THR A 212 4.05 -48.58 9.35
N GLY A 213 3.46 -49.50 8.58
CA GLY A 213 2.67 -50.59 9.11
C GLY A 213 3.60 -51.59 9.79
N THR A 214 3.26 -51.99 11.02
CA THR A 214 3.83 -53.17 11.65
C THR A 214 2.69 -54.13 11.94
N LYS A 215 2.63 -55.20 11.15
CA LYS A 215 1.91 -56.43 11.50
C LYS A 215 2.65 -57.07 12.67
N ARG A 216 1.94 -57.40 13.74
CA ARG A 216 1.97 -58.69 14.43
C ARG A 216 0.81 -58.78 15.40
#